data_AF-A0A357L3C4-F1
#
_entry.id   AF-A0A357L3C4-F1
#
_cell.length_a   1.000
_cell.length_b   1.000
_cell.length_c   1.000
_cell.angle_alpha   90.00
_cell.angle_beta   90.00
_cell.angle_gamma   90.00
#
_symmetry.space_group_name_H-M   'P 1'
#
loop_
_entity.id
_entity.type
_entity.pdbx_description
1 polymer ?
#
loop_
_entity_poly.entity_id
_entity_poly.type
_entity_poly.pdbx_seq_one_letter_code
_entity_poly.pdbx_strand_id
1 'polypeptide(L)' 'MSSLILYPSREAASHRPLIDPYGRTVSYLRVSVTDRCDLRCAYCMPERMSFLPRRDLLTIEELARLTGAFIRRGVRKVR' A
#
# COMPACT_ATOMS: atom_id res chain seq x y z
N MET A 1 -30.08 12.14 -24.17
CA MET A 1 -28.88 11.64 -24.87
C MET A 1 -27.66 11.94 -24.02
N SER A 2 -26.97 10.87 -23.61
CA SER A 2 -25.56 10.75 -23.24
C SER A 2 -24.91 11.91 -22.46
N SER A 3 -24.35 11.74 -21.26
CA SER A 3 -23.89 10.52 -20.64
C SER A 3 -23.71 10.82 -19.15
N LEU A 4 -24.59 10.28 -18.32
CA LEU A 4 -24.32 10.06 -16.91
C LEU A 4 -23.20 9.03 -16.84
N ILE A 5 -21.95 9.47 -16.70
CA ILE A 5 -20.91 8.60 -16.15
C ILE A 5 -21.24 8.47 -14.66
N LEU A 6 -22.13 7.52 -14.38
CA LEU A 6 -22.17 6.80 -13.12
C LEU A 6 -20.78 6.22 -12.88
N TYR A 7 -19.94 6.95 -12.14
CA TYR A 7 -18.97 6.26 -11.30
C TYR A 7 -19.81 5.33 -10.44
N PRO A 8 -19.57 4.00 -10.47
CA PRO A 8 -20.30 3.11 -9.60
C PRO A 8 -20.07 3.62 -8.19
N SER A 9 -21.15 3.91 -7.48
CA SER A 9 -21.25 4.03 -6.04
C SER A 9 -20.76 2.70 -5.44
N ARG A 10 -19.45 2.49 -5.47
CA ARG A 10 -18.80 1.28 -4.98
C ARG A 10 -18.61 1.41 -3.49
N GLU A 11 -19.76 1.18 -2.83
CA GLU A 11 -19.88 0.44 -1.58
C GLU A 11 -19.28 1.14 -0.36
N ALA A 12 -20.16 1.42 0.61
CA ALA A 12 -19.81 1.85 1.94
C ALA A 12 -18.80 0.86 2.56
N ALA A 13 -17.52 1.09 2.32
CA ALA A 13 -16.45 0.29 2.89
C ALA A 13 -16.52 0.49 4.39
N SER A 14 -17.04 -0.54 5.07
CA SER A 14 -17.22 -0.62 6.51
C SER A 14 -16.24 0.26 7.28
N HIS A 15 -16.81 1.24 7.99
CA HIS A 15 -16.11 2.21 8.86
C HIS A 15 -15.40 1.55 10.06
N ARG A 16 -15.31 0.21 10.07
CA ARG A 16 -14.70 -0.55 11.16
C ARG A 16 -13.19 -0.40 11.08
N PRO A 17 -12.51 0.01 12.15
CA PRO A 17 -11.06 -0.02 12.18
C PRO A 17 -10.54 -1.44 11.88
N LEU A 18 -9.41 -1.52 11.20
CA LEU A 18 -8.66 -2.78 11.06
C LEU A 18 -8.07 -3.13 12.42
N ILE A 19 -8.64 -4.14 13.06
CA ILE A 19 -8.21 -4.63 14.38
C ILE A 19 -7.65 -6.04 14.18
N ASP A 20 -6.42 -6.26 14.66
CA ASP A 20 -5.80 -7.57 14.64
C ASP A 20 -6.32 -8.47 15.79
N PRO A 21 -6.02 -9.78 15.80
CA PRO A 21 -6.45 -10.67 16.87
C PRO A 21 -5.94 -10.30 18.28
N TYR A 22 -4.95 -9.41 18.38
CA TYR A 22 -4.39 -8.90 19.63
C TYR A 22 -5.06 -7.59 20.07
N GLY A 23 -6.10 -7.12 19.36
CA GLY A 23 -6.85 -5.91 19.68
C GLY A 23 -6.16 -4.61 19.25
N ARG A 24 -5.11 -4.66 18.42
CA ARG A 24 -4.38 -3.46 17.96
C ARG A 24 -5.04 -2.88 16.72
N THR A 25 -5.23 -1.56 16.71
CA THR A 25 -5.74 -0.83 15.55
C THR A 25 -4.60 -0.55 14.56
N VAL A 26 -4.77 -0.96 13.31
CA VAL A 26 -3.84 -0.65 12.22
C VAL A 26 -4.03 0.81 11.80
N SER A 27 -3.19 1.70 12.33
CA SER A 27 -3.20 3.13 12.04
C SER A 27 -2.03 3.58 11.16
N TYR A 28 -1.03 2.73 10.98
CA TYR A 28 0.21 3.02 10.26
C TYR A 28 0.47 1.98 9.15
N LEU A 29 0.74 2.48 7.94
CA LEU A 29 1.08 1.68 6.77
C LEU A 29 2.46 2.09 6.26
N ARG A 30 3.38 1.14 6.14
CA ARG A 30 4.67 1.34 5.48
C ARG A 30 4.62 0.74 4.09
N VAL A 31 4.87 1.57 3.09
CA VAL A 31 4.86 1.21 1.67
C VAL A 31 6.30 1.17 1.18
N SER A 32 6.77 -0.02 0.83
CA SER A 32 8.07 -0.19 0.20
C SER A 32 7.91 -0.02 -1.31
N VAL A 33 8.43 1.08 -1.85
CA VAL A 33 8.29 1.42 -3.28
C VAL A 33 9.31 0.68 -4.15
N THR A 34 10.50 0.42 -3.60
CA THR A 34 11.61 -0.20 -4.30
C THR A 34 12.45 -1.02 -3.33
N ASP A 35 13.07 -2.07 -3.84
CA ASP A 35 14.07 -2.90 -3.17
C ASP A 35 15.51 -2.38 -3.38
N ARG A 36 15.69 -1.40 -4.27
CA ARG A 36 17.00 -0.80 -4.57
C ARG A 36 17.35 0.27 -3.55
N CYS A 37 18.58 0.18 -3.04
CA CYS A 37 19.20 1.19 -2.19
C CYS A 37 20.58 1.54 -2.74
N ASP A 38 21.00 2.80 -2.59
CA ASP A 38 22.32 3.28 -3.00
C ASP A 38 23.42 2.91 -1.99
N LEU A 39 23.03 2.43 -0.81
CA LEU A 39 23.93 1.95 0.24
C LEU A 39 24.06 0.42 0.19
N ARG A 40 25.19 -0.09 0.71
CA ARG A 40 25.50 -1.52 0.83
C ARG A 40 25.85 -1.87 2.27
N CYS A 41 24.90 -1.64 3.17
CA CYS A 41 25.11 -1.92 4.58
C CYS A 41 25.19 -3.43 4.84
N ALA A 42 26.26 -3.92 5.46
CA ALA A 42 26.47 -5.35 5.72
C ALA A 42 25.31 -6.03 6.49
N TYR A 43 24.57 -5.28 7.31
CA TYR A 43 23.43 -5.78 8.10
C TYR A 43 22.06 -5.67 7.39
N CYS A 44 21.98 -5.02 6.23
CA CYS A 44 20.72 -4.73 5.54
C CYS A 44 20.72 -5.26 4.10
N MET A 45 21.79 -4.98 3.37
CA MET A 45 21.91 -5.25 1.95
C MET A 45 23.24 -5.98 1.66
N PRO A 46 23.26 -7.31 1.77
CA PRO A 46 24.44 -8.12 1.48
C PRO A 46 24.89 -7.98 0.02
N GLU A 47 26.18 -8.22 -0.21
CA GLU A 47 26.89 -7.88 -1.44
C GLU A 47 26.38 -8.58 -2.70
N ARG A 48 25.75 -9.77 -2.54
CA ARG A 48 25.08 -10.49 -3.63
C ARG A 48 23.58 -10.57 -3.34
N MET A 49 22.83 -9.62 -3.89
CA MET A 49 21.37 -9.60 -3.84
C MET A 49 20.80 -9.64 -5.25
N SER A 50 19.81 -10.50 -5.47
CA SER A 50 19.01 -10.50 -6.69
C SER A 50 17.85 -9.54 -6.52
N PHE A 51 17.86 -8.44 -7.25
CA PHE A 51 16.76 -7.49 -7.27
C PHE A 51 15.52 -8.09 -7.94
N LEU A 52 14.35 -7.68 -7.47
CA LEU A 52 13.11 -8.00 -8.15
C LEU A 52 13.12 -7.39 -9.57
N PRO A 53 12.64 -8.13 -10.57
CA PRO A 53 12.44 -7.57 -11.89
C PRO A 53 11.33 -6.51 -11.81
N ARG A 54 11.46 -5.44 -12.60
CA ARG A 54 10.58 -4.26 -12.52
C ARG A 54 9.09 -4.58 -12.63
N ARG A 55 8.74 -5.63 -13.36
CA ARG A 55 7.35 -6.10 -13.55
C ARG A 55 6.68 -6.61 -12.27
N ASP A 56 7.47 -6.99 -11.27
CA ASP A 56 6.97 -7.50 -9.99
C ASP A 56 6.84 -6.37 -8.95
N LEU A 57 7.24 -5.15 -9.29
CA LEU A 57 6.99 -3.95 -8.49
C LEU A 57 5.60 -3.40 -8.80
N LEU A 58 4.89 -3.00 -7.76
CA LEU A 58 3.60 -2.33 -7.89
C LEU A 58 3.75 -1.01 -8.64
N THR A 59 2.81 -0.72 -9.53
CA THR A 59 2.75 0.61 -10.17
C THR A 59 2.27 1.66 -9.16
N ILE A 60 2.46 2.93 -9.50
CA ILE A 60 2.01 4.04 -8.66
C ILE A 60 0.49 4.02 -8.49
N GLU A 61 -0.24 3.64 -9.54
CA GLU A 61 -1.70 3.54 -9.53
C GLU A 61 -2.18 2.41 -8.60
N GLU A 62 -1.47 1.28 -8.58
CA GLU A 62 -1.77 0.16 -7.69
C GLU A 62 -1.49 0.52 -6.23
N LEU A 63 -0.37 1.19 -5.98
CA LEU A 63 -0.03 1.73 -4.65
C LEU A 63 -1.08 2.73 -4.16
N ALA A 64 -1.53 3.65 -5.03
CA ALA A 64 -2.58 4.62 -4.69
C ALA A 64 -3.92 3.93 -4.40
N ARG A 65 -4.29 2.91 -5.18
CA ARG A 65 -5.51 2.13 -4.96
C ARG A 65 -5.49 1.39 -3.63
N LEU A 66 -4.37 0.74 -3.31
CA LEU A 66 -4.18 0.00 -2.06
C LEU A 66 -4.20 0.94 -0.85
N THR A 67 -3.35 1.96 -0.85
CA THR A 67 -3.29 2.94 0.25
C THR A 67 -4.63 3.61 0.49
N GLY A 68 -5.36 3.99 -0.56
CA GLY A 68 -6.71 4.53 -0.46
C GLY A 68 -7.70 3.56 0.21
N ALA A 69 -7.61 2.27 -0.06
CA ALA A 69 -8.42 1.26 0.62
C ALA A 69 -8.10 1.15 2.11
N PHE A 70 -6.82 1.21 2.49
CA PHE A 70 -6.40 1.21 3.89
C PHE A 70 -6.82 2.47 4.65
N ILE A 71 -6.72 3.64 4.02
CA ILE A 71 -7.14 4.92 4.61
C ILE A 71 -8.65 4.90 4.93
N ARG A 72 -9.49 4.37 4.02
CA ARG A 72 -10.93 4.19 4.26
C ARG A 72 -11.24 3.30 5.47
N ARG A 73 -10.29 2.43 5.87
CA ARG A 73 -10.42 1.50 6.98
C ARG A 73 -9.76 2.00 8.28
N GLY A 74 -9.31 3.25 8.32
CA GLY A 74 -8.83 3.91 9.54
C GLY A 74 -7.31 4.12 9.62
N VAL A 75 -6.53 3.78 8.59
CA VAL A 75 -5.11 4.13 8.55
C VAL A 75 -4.95 5.65 8.45
N ARG A 76 -4.05 6.22 9.26
CA ARG A 76 -3.82 7.66 9.37
C ARG A 76 -2.44 8.10 8.88
N LYS A 77 -1.45 7.20 8.92
CA LYS A 77 -0.07 7.51 8.56
C LYS A 77 0.43 6.51 7.53
N VAL A 78 0.91 7.03 6.39
CA VAL A 78 1.53 6.24 5.32
C VAL A 78 2.96 6.75 5.14
N ARG A 79 3.93 5.84 5.06
CA ARG A 79 5.35 6.16 4.81
C ARG A 79 5.92 5.30 3.71
#